data_AF-A0A117IW69-F1
#
_entry.id   AF-A0A117IW69-F1
#
_cell.length_a   1.000
_cell.length_b   1.000
_cell.length_c   1.000
_cell.angle_alpha   90.00
_cell.angle_beta   90.00
_cell.angle_gamma   90.00
#
_symmetry.space_group_name_H-M   'P 1'
#
loop_
_entity.id
_entity.type
_entity.pdbx_description
1 polymer ?
#
loop_
_entity_poly.entity_id
_entity_poly.type
_entity_poly.pdbx_seq_one_letter_code
_entity_poly.pdbx_strand_id
1 'polypeptide(L)'
;MGLIEFLRARLDEDRAVAEAAPAGPWKAAPGDDEGTWRVLGGFSTHERFNSATDTREITTRREEVAGPGLGAGGVRSEGAAVHMARHDPERVLAAVDAQRRILDEFVTSLTQRDKENDETFGLTDWNFEPTALPLLRLLALPYADHPDYQDEWRP
;
A
#
# COMPACT_ATOMS: atom_id res chain seq x y z
N MET A 1 6.76 1.11 -21.58
CA MET A 1 6.00 0.36 -20.58
C MET A 1 4.53 0.43 -20.91
N GLY A 2 3.82 -0.71 -20.95
CA GLY A 2 2.36 -0.75 -21.18
C GLY A 2 1.56 -0.60 -19.88
N LEU A 3 0.24 -0.36 -19.97
CA LEU A 3 -0.64 -0.14 -18.80
C LEU A 3 -0.61 -1.30 -17.78
N ILE A 4 -0.62 -2.55 -18.25
CA ILE A 4 -0.55 -3.74 -17.37
C ILE A 4 0.79 -3.82 -16.64
N GLU A 5 1.88 -3.55 -17.36
CA GLU A 5 3.24 -3.53 -16.79
C GLU A 5 3.39 -2.41 -15.76
N PHE A 6 2.85 -1.21 -16.06
CA PHE A 6 2.79 -0.10 -15.12
C PHE A 6 2.00 -0.45 -13.86
N LEU A 7 0.80 -1.04 -13.99
CA LEU A 7 0.00 -1.47 -12.84
C LEU A 7 0.72 -2.50 -11.97
N ARG A 8 1.40 -3.47 -12.58
CA ARG A 8 2.21 -4.46 -11.83
C ARG A 8 3.33 -3.78 -11.05
N ALA A 9 4.08 -2.90 -11.70
CA ALA A 9 5.18 -2.16 -11.06
C ALA A 9 4.69 -1.33 -9.86
N ARG A 10 3.59 -0.59 -10.00
CA ARG A 10 3.04 0.23 -8.92
C ARG A 10 2.50 -0.61 -7.75
N LEU A 11 1.85 -1.74 -8.04
CA LEU A 11 1.40 -2.68 -7.01
C LEU A 11 2.59 -3.35 -6.28
N ASP A 12 3.71 -3.59 -6.96
CA ASP A 12 4.94 -4.09 -6.34
C ASP A 12 5.58 -3.03 -5.42
N GLU A 13 5.54 -1.76 -5.81
CA GLU A 13 6.00 -0.65 -4.96
C GLU A 13 5.15 -0.50 -3.70
N ASP A 14 3.82 -0.47 -3.83
CA ASP A 14 2.90 -0.39 -2.69
C ASP A 14 3.09 -1.57 -1.73
N ARG A 15 3.30 -2.78 -2.29
CA ARG A 15 3.64 -3.96 -1.50
C ARG A 15 4.94 -3.77 -0.74
N ALA A 16 6.01 -3.34 -1.42
CA ALA A 16 7.33 -3.16 -0.81
C ALA A 16 7.30 -2.11 0.32
N VAL A 17 6.55 -1.02 0.13
CA VAL A 17 6.35 0.01 1.16
C VAL A 17 5.60 -0.55 2.36
N ALA A 18 4.55 -1.36 2.13
CA ALA A 18 3.81 -2.00 3.22
C ALA A 18 4.66 -3.04 3.97
N GLU A 19 5.43 -3.87 3.27
CA GLU A 19 6.31 -4.88 3.90
C GLU A 19 7.44 -4.25 4.73
N ALA A 20 7.90 -3.05 4.36
CA ALA A 20 8.93 -2.32 5.11
C ALA A 20 8.39 -1.59 6.36
N ALA A 21 7.08 -1.46 6.50
CA ALA A 21 6.45 -0.76 7.61
C ALA A 21 6.33 -1.64 8.87
N PRO A 22 6.27 -1.05 10.08
CA PRO A 22 6.08 -1.83 11.31
C PRO A 22 4.85 -2.74 11.23
N ALA A 23 4.97 -3.98 11.69
CA ALA A 23 3.90 -4.96 11.56
C ALA A 23 2.58 -4.50 12.21
N GLY A 24 1.46 -4.94 11.62
CA GLY A 24 0.12 -4.73 12.12
C GLY A 24 -0.23 -5.59 13.35
N PRO A 25 -1.47 -5.45 13.86
CA PRO A 25 -2.44 -4.43 13.50
C PRO A 25 -2.09 -3.08 14.13
N TRP A 26 -2.19 -2.00 13.34
CA TRP A 26 -2.01 -0.64 13.85
C TRP A 26 -3.25 -0.17 14.61
N LYS A 27 -3.03 0.65 15.64
CA LYS A 27 -4.10 1.18 16.50
C LYS A 27 -3.88 2.64 16.79
N ALA A 28 -4.90 3.45 16.55
CA ALA A 28 -4.96 4.82 17.06
C ALA A 28 -5.14 4.79 18.58
N ALA A 29 -4.42 5.64 19.29
CA ALA A 29 -4.54 5.80 20.73
C ALA A 29 -4.30 7.27 21.12
N PRO A 30 -4.88 7.73 22.25
CA PRO A 30 -4.51 9.01 22.84
C PRO A 30 -3.00 9.08 23.12
N GLY A 31 -2.42 10.24 22.85
CA GLY A 31 -1.08 10.61 23.29
C GLY A 31 -1.06 10.98 24.77
N ASP A 32 0.13 11.32 25.27
CA ASP A 32 0.32 11.64 26.69
C ASP A 32 -0.21 13.05 27.03
N ASP A 33 -0.19 13.97 26.06
CA ASP A 33 -0.72 15.32 26.18
C ASP A 33 -2.17 15.43 25.68
N GLU A 34 -2.96 16.31 26.31
CA GLU A 34 -4.35 16.54 25.93
C GLU A 34 -4.48 16.96 24.45
N GLY A 35 -5.41 16.30 23.74
CA GLY A 35 -5.66 16.56 22.33
C GLY A 35 -4.62 15.98 21.37
N THR A 36 -3.62 15.25 21.86
CA THR A 36 -2.63 14.57 21.03
C THR A 36 -2.95 13.10 20.82
N TRP A 37 -2.45 12.54 19.73
CA TRP A 37 -2.70 11.16 19.34
C TRP A 37 -1.41 10.47 18.91
N ARG A 38 -1.47 9.14 18.82
CA ARG A 38 -0.40 8.28 18.33
C ARG A 38 -0.97 7.06 17.60
N VAL A 39 -0.12 6.42 16.80
CA VAL A 39 -0.38 5.16 16.13
C VAL A 39 0.59 4.11 16.67
N LEU A 40 0.04 3.04 17.21
CA LEU A 40 0.77 1.93 17.79
C LEU A 40 0.71 0.71 16.88
N GLY A 41 1.84 0.12 16.55
CA GLY A 41 1.95 -1.10 15.76
C GLY A 41 1.87 -2.37 16.60
N GLY A 42 2.43 -3.45 16.05
CA GLY A 42 2.63 -4.72 16.73
C GLY A 42 3.56 -4.62 17.95
N PHE A 43 3.66 -5.72 18.69
CA PHE A 43 4.60 -5.81 19.81
C PHE A 43 6.02 -6.03 19.29
N SER A 44 6.97 -5.26 19.80
CA SER A 44 8.38 -5.46 19.56
C SER A 44 9.17 -5.43 20.86
N THR A 45 10.18 -6.29 20.93
CA THR A 45 11.08 -6.42 22.07
C THR A 45 12.26 -5.48 21.87
N HIS A 46 12.41 -4.53 22.79
CA HIS A 46 13.50 -3.58 22.80
C HIS A 46 14.44 -3.91 23.96
N GLU A 47 15.73 -4.00 23.65
CA GLU A 47 16.78 -4.05 24.66
C GLU A 47 17.40 -2.66 24.79
N ARG A 48 17.44 -2.14 26.02
CA ARG A 48 18.12 -0.89 26.33
C ARG A 48 19.26 -1.16 27.30
N PHE A 49 20.46 -0.75 26.91
CA PHE A 49 21.62 -0.76 27.79
C PHE A 49 21.70 0.57 28.56
N ASN A 50 21.77 0.49 29.88
CA ASN A 50 22.01 1.64 30.76
C ASN A 50 23.46 1.61 31.25
N SER A 51 24.28 2.50 30.70
CA SER A 51 25.71 2.58 31.04
C SER A 51 25.98 3.11 32.45
N ALA A 52 25.04 3.83 33.06
CA ALA A 52 25.22 4.37 34.41
C ALA A 52 25.08 3.30 35.49
N THR A 53 24.29 2.25 35.21
CA THR A 53 24.04 1.14 36.14
C THR A 53 24.63 -0.19 35.68
N ASP A 54 25.24 -0.23 34.50
CA ASP A 54 25.72 -1.45 33.82
C ASP A 54 24.64 -2.54 33.75
N THR A 55 23.42 -2.14 33.39
CA THR A 55 22.26 -3.04 33.31
C THR A 55 21.66 -3.06 31.92
N ARG A 56 21.04 -4.20 31.57
CA ARG A 56 20.23 -4.38 30.37
C ARG A 56 18.78 -4.53 30.79
N GLU A 57 17.91 -3.75 30.17
CA GLU A 57 16.47 -3.85 30.35
C GLU A 57 15.84 -4.33 29.04
N ILE A 58 15.10 -5.44 29.12
CA ILE A 58 14.33 -5.97 28.00
C ILE A 58 12.88 -5.57 28.23
N THR A 59 12.32 -4.82 27.28
CA THR A 59 10.93 -4.37 27.33
C THR A 59 10.18 -4.84 26.10
N THR A 60 9.04 -5.50 26.31
CA THR A 60 8.08 -5.79 25.24
C THR A 60 6.99 -4.74 25.30
N ARG A 61 6.86 -3.93 24.25
CA ARG A 61 5.82 -2.91 24.14
C ARG A 61 5.32 -2.84 22.71
N ARG A 62 4.17 -2.20 22.51
CA ARG A 62 3.75 -1.84 21.15
C ARG A 62 4.75 -0.83 20.60
N GLU A 63 5.16 -1.06 19.37
CA GLU A 63 5.98 -0.10 18.64
C GLU A 63 5.18 1.17 18.37
N GLU A 64 5.76 2.34 18.62
CA GLU A 64 5.13 3.59 18.23
C GLU A 64 5.48 3.86 16.77
N VAL A 65 4.49 3.73 15.89
CA VAL A 65 4.61 3.97 14.44
C VAL A 65 4.65 5.47 14.16
N ALA A 66 3.80 6.22 14.85
CA ALA A 66 3.76 7.67 14.77
C ALA A 66 3.31 8.25 16.10
N GLY A 67 4.13 9.14 16.67
CA GLY A 67 3.84 9.81 17.93
C GLY A 67 3.18 11.18 17.79
N PRO A 68 2.86 11.82 18.92
CA PRO A 68 2.28 13.17 18.96
C PRO A 68 3.26 14.27 18.52
N GLY A 69 4.56 13.94 18.40
CA GLY A 69 5.63 14.84 17.97
C GLY A 69 6.09 15.83 19.05
N LEU A 70 7.17 16.57 18.77
CA LEU A 70 7.62 17.73 19.54
C LEU A 70 7.47 18.97 18.66
N GLY A 71 7.01 20.11 19.21
CA GLY A 71 7.02 21.41 18.52
C GLY A 71 6.24 21.46 17.20
N ALA A 72 4.90 21.41 17.27
CA ALA A 72 3.94 21.50 16.14
C ALA A 72 3.97 20.36 15.08
N GLY A 73 4.89 19.39 15.15
CA GLY A 73 4.81 18.14 14.38
C GLY A 73 3.91 17.07 15.03
N GLY A 74 3.74 15.92 14.35
CA GLY A 74 3.12 14.69 14.88
C GLY A 74 1.61 14.53 14.63
N VAL A 75 1.01 13.52 15.27
CA VAL A 75 -0.40 13.17 15.08
C VAL A 75 -1.29 14.00 16.02
N ARG A 76 -1.81 15.11 15.50
CA ARG A 76 -2.53 16.15 16.29
C ARG A 76 -4.05 16.04 16.24
N SER A 77 -4.59 14.97 15.66
CA SER A 77 -6.03 14.73 15.62
C SER A 77 -6.35 13.25 15.62
N GLU A 78 -7.49 12.92 16.21
CA GLU A 78 -8.04 11.56 16.18
C GLU A 78 -8.23 11.07 14.76
N GLY A 79 -8.78 11.93 13.89
CA GLY A 79 -9.04 11.59 12.50
C GLY A 79 -7.79 11.17 11.74
N ALA A 80 -6.66 11.86 11.95
CA ALA A 80 -5.38 11.47 11.34
C ALA A 80 -4.89 10.12 11.88
N ALA A 81 -4.95 9.91 13.19
CA ALA A 81 -4.54 8.64 13.81
C ALA A 81 -5.39 7.47 13.32
N VAL A 82 -6.71 7.65 13.25
CA VAL A 82 -7.67 6.64 12.78
C VAL A 82 -7.48 6.35 11.30
N HIS A 83 -7.23 7.38 10.47
CA HIS A 83 -6.91 7.19 9.06
C HIS A 83 -5.63 6.35 8.90
N MET A 84 -4.54 6.74 9.57
CA MET A 84 -3.29 5.98 9.51
C MET A 84 -3.47 4.53 9.97
N ALA A 85 -4.13 4.31 11.11
CA ALA A 85 -4.39 2.97 11.64
C ALA A 85 -5.29 2.13 10.72
N ARG A 86 -6.21 2.77 9.98
CA ARG A 86 -7.03 2.09 8.96
C ARG A 86 -6.21 1.68 7.74
N HIS A 87 -5.11 2.35 7.44
CA HIS A 87 -4.20 2.04 6.34
C HIS A 87 -2.99 1.23 6.84
N ASP A 88 -3.21 0.32 7.79
CA ASP A 88 -2.16 -0.54 8.31
C ASP A 88 -1.58 -1.48 7.21
N PRO A 89 -0.33 -1.93 7.36
CA PRO A 89 0.35 -2.75 6.36
C PRO A 89 -0.40 -4.02 5.97
N GLU A 90 -1.03 -4.73 6.90
CA GLU A 90 -1.73 -5.98 6.59
C GLU A 90 -2.92 -5.73 5.66
N ARG A 91 -3.65 -4.63 5.89
CA ARG A 91 -4.73 -4.21 4.99
C ARG A 91 -4.20 -3.81 3.61
N VAL A 92 -3.11 -3.05 3.54
CA VAL A 92 -2.52 -2.62 2.26
C VAL A 92 -2.08 -3.84 1.45
N LEU A 93 -1.41 -4.80 2.08
CA LEU A 93 -1.03 -6.06 1.44
C LEU A 93 -2.24 -6.84 0.92
N ALA A 94 -3.31 -6.95 1.72
CA ALA A 94 -4.55 -7.61 1.28
C ALA A 94 -5.21 -6.89 0.09
N ALA A 95 -5.17 -5.56 0.05
CA ALA A 95 -5.69 -4.77 -1.06
C ALA A 95 -4.85 -4.98 -2.34
N VAL A 96 -3.52 -4.92 -2.22
CA VAL A 96 -2.60 -5.19 -3.34
C VAL A 96 -2.82 -6.61 -3.88
N ASP A 97 -2.92 -7.62 -3.02
CA ASP A 97 -3.16 -9.01 -3.44
C ASP A 97 -4.49 -9.15 -4.20
N ALA A 98 -5.54 -8.45 -3.76
CA ALA A 98 -6.82 -8.43 -4.47
C ALA A 98 -6.69 -7.77 -5.85
N GLN A 99 -5.98 -6.64 -5.95
CA GLN A 99 -5.77 -5.92 -7.21
C GLN A 99 -4.91 -6.71 -8.20
N ARG A 100 -3.89 -7.44 -7.70
CA ARG A 100 -3.08 -8.34 -8.53
C ARG A 100 -3.92 -9.48 -9.10
N ARG A 101 -4.79 -10.10 -8.29
CA ARG A 101 -5.72 -11.14 -8.77
C ARG A 101 -6.69 -10.62 -9.82
N ILE A 102 -7.21 -9.41 -9.64
CA ILE A 102 -8.05 -8.74 -10.65
C ILE A 102 -7.26 -8.58 -11.96
N LEU A 103 -6.01 -8.12 -11.88
CA LEU A 103 -5.17 -7.93 -13.06
C LEU A 103 -4.83 -9.25 -13.76
N ASP A 104 -4.54 -10.31 -12.99
CA ASP A 104 -4.27 -11.64 -13.54
C ASP A 104 -5.50 -12.27 -14.20
N GLU A 105 -6.71 -12.00 -13.69
CA GLU A 105 -7.97 -12.40 -14.33
C GLU A 105 -8.16 -11.68 -15.67
N PHE A 106 -7.85 -10.39 -15.76
CA PHE A 106 -7.84 -9.66 -17.02
C PHE A 106 -6.83 -10.26 -18.01
N VAL A 107 -5.59 -10.48 -17.59
CA VAL A 107 -4.55 -11.07 -18.46
C VAL A 107 -4.95 -12.46 -18.94
N THR A 108 -5.51 -13.29 -18.06
CA THR A 108 -5.97 -14.64 -18.40
C THR A 108 -7.09 -14.59 -19.43
N SER A 109 -8.09 -13.73 -19.21
CA SER A 109 -9.21 -13.55 -20.13
C SER A 109 -8.76 -13.08 -21.52
N LEU A 110 -7.76 -12.20 -21.58
CA LEU A 110 -7.22 -11.70 -22.84
C LEU A 110 -6.43 -12.77 -23.58
N THR A 111 -5.54 -13.48 -22.88
CA THR A 111 -4.68 -14.51 -23.48
C THR A 111 -5.44 -15.76 -23.93
N GLN A 112 -6.55 -16.12 -23.28
CA GLN A 112 -7.40 -17.23 -23.72
C GLN A 112 -8.11 -16.89 -25.04
N ARG A 113 -8.59 -15.65 -25.21
CA ARG A 113 -9.22 -15.21 -26.46
C ARG A 113 -8.24 -15.10 -27.62
N ASP A 114 -6.99 -14.69 -27.36
CA ASP A 114 -5.95 -14.69 -28.40
C ASP A 114 -5.69 -16.08 -28.97
N LYS A 115 -5.77 -17.13 -28.12
CA LYS A 115 -5.61 -18.53 -28.55
C LYS A 115 -6.83 -19.08 -29.29
N GLU A 116 -8.03 -18.58 -28.99
CA GLU A 116 -9.26 -18.99 -29.66
C GLU A 116 -9.40 -18.37 -31.07
N ASN A 117 -8.69 -17.27 -31.36
CA ASN A 117 -8.85 -16.51 -32.60
C ASN A 117 -7.82 -16.82 -33.72
N ASP A 118 -6.91 -17.79 -33.57
CA ASP A 118 -5.95 -18.39 -34.55
C ASP A 118 -5.56 -17.58 -35.81
N GLU A 119 -5.42 -16.27 -35.70
CA GLU A 119 -4.84 -15.40 -36.72
C GLU A 119 -3.84 -14.47 -36.02
N THR A 120 -2.68 -14.35 -36.64
CA THR A 120 -1.51 -13.63 -36.14
C THR A 120 -1.82 -12.15 -35.99
N PHE A 121 -2.39 -11.75 -34.85
CA PHE A 121 -2.62 -10.35 -34.53
C PHE A 121 -1.48 -9.85 -33.64
N GLY A 122 -0.59 -9.06 -34.26
CA GLY A 122 0.35 -8.22 -33.53
C GLY A 122 -0.41 -7.31 -32.56
N LEU A 123 0.24 -6.97 -31.45
CA LEU A 123 -0.23 -6.23 -30.26
C LEU A 123 -0.85 -4.84 -30.50
N THR A 124 -1.34 -4.52 -31.69
CA THR A 124 -1.82 -3.20 -32.14
C THR A 124 -3.33 -3.12 -32.43
N ASP A 125 -4.06 -4.24 -32.56
CA ASP A 125 -5.50 -4.22 -32.91
C ASP A 125 -6.36 -4.79 -31.77
N TRP A 126 -6.46 -4.03 -30.68
CA TRP A 126 -7.21 -4.41 -29.49
C TRP A 126 -8.71 -4.10 -29.64
N ASN A 127 -9.45 -4.93 -30.37
CA ASN A 127 -10.92 -5.00 -30.23
C ASN A 127 -11.26 -5.76 -28.94
N PHE A 128 -10.98 -5.12 -27.80
CA PHE A 128 -11.42 -5.54 -26.48
C PHE A 128 -12.95 -5.69 -26.43
N GLU A 129 -13.44 -6.55 -25.52
CA GLU A 129 -14.73 -6.26 -24.89
C GLU A 129 -14.73 -4.82 -24.39
N PRO A 130 -15.74 -3.98 -24.69
CA PRO A 130 -15.75 -2.55 -24.37
C PRO A 130 -15.59 -2.20 -22.87
N THR A 131 -15.37 -3.18 -22.00
CA THR A 131 -15.30 -3.06 -20.54
C THR A 131 -13.89 -3.22 -19.95
N ALA A 132 -12.96 -4.01 -20.53
CA ALA A 132 -11.70 -4.32 -19.85
C ALA A 132 -10.69 -3.16 -19.80
N LEU A 133 -10.45 -2.49 -20.94
CA LEU A 133 -9.55 -1.32 -20.97
C LEU A 133 -10.03 -0.17 -20.06
N PRO A 134 -11.32 0.22 -20.05
CA PRO A 134 -11.83 1.18 -19.08
C PRO A 134 -11.60 0.78 -17.62
N LEU A 135 -11.79 -0.50 -17.27
CA LEU A 135 -11.56 -0.99 -15.90
C LEU A 135 -10.08 -0.92 -15.50
N LEU A 136 -9.16 -1.25 -16.41
CA LEU A 136 -7.72 -1.11 -16.16
C LEU A 136 -7.31 0.36 -15.99
N ARG A 137 -7.90 1.28 -16.76
CA ARG A 137 -7.69 2.74 -16.59
C ARG A 137 -8.18 3.22 -15.22
N LEU A 138 -9.35 2.74 -14.77
CA LEU A 138 -9.86 3.04 -13.42
C LEU A 138 -8.93 2.50 -12.31
N LEU A 139 -8.36 1.30 -12.50
CA LEU A 139 -7.41 0.72 -11.55
C LEU A 139 -6.11 1.53 -11.46
N ALA A 140 -5.75 2.26 -12.52
CA ALA A 140 -4.54 3.09 -12.56
C ALA A 140 -4.72 4.49 -11.97
N LEU A 141 -5.96 4.94 -11.69
CA LEU A 141 -6.24 6.28 -11.15
C LEU A 141 -5.47 6.65 -9.88
N PRO A 142 -5.24 5.74 -8.90
CA PRO A 142 -4.45 6.08 -7.72
C PRO A 142 -3.02 6.55 -8.03
N TYR A 143 -2.51 6.24 -9.23
CA TYR A 143 -1.15 6.55 -9.66
C TYR A 143 -1.09 7.68 -10.70
N ALA A 144 -2.16 8.48 -10.84
CA ALA A 144 -2.24 9.54 -11.85
C ALA A 144 -1.18 10.65 -11.71
N ASP A 145 -0.61 10.81 -10.51
CA ASP A 145 0.46 11.77 -10.21
C ASP A 145 1.86 11.16 -10.40
N HIS A 146 1.96 9.89 -10.78
CA HIS A 146 3.24 9.21 -11.00
C HIS A 146 3.91 9.70 -12.30
N PRO A 147 5.23 9.97 -12.33
CA PRO A 147 5.92 10.49 -13.53
C PRO A 147 5.82 9.58 -14.76
N ASP A 148 5.81 8.26 -14.57
CA ASP A 148 5.61 7.29 -15.66
C ASP A 148 4.15 7.11 -16.10
N TYR A 149 3.19 7.78 -15.43
CA TYR A 149 1.79 7.73 -15.80
C TYR A 149 1.57 8.44 -17.14
N GLN A 150 0.90 7.79 -18.09
CA GLN A 150 0.63 8.35 -19.42
C GLN A 150 -0.79 8.88 -19.50
N ASP A 151 -0.99 10.05 -20.12
CA ASP A 151 -2.30 10.67 -20.27
C ASP A 151 -3.30 9.78 -21.03
N GLU A 152 -2.82 8.91 -21.93
CA GLU A 152 -3.63 7.92 -22.66
C GLU A 152 -4.29 6.85 -21.74
N TRP A 153 -3.85 6.76 -20.48
CA TRP A 153 -4.43 5.89 -19.47
C TRP A 153 -5.51 6.57 -18.63
N ARG A 154 -5.75 7.88 -18.83
CA ARG A 154 -6.87 8.56 -18.20
C ARG A 154 -8.19 8.02 -18.79
N PRO A 155 -9.22 7.77 -17.95
CA PRO A 155 -10.54 7.35 -18.41
C PRO A 155 -11.18 8.32 -19.41
#